data_AF-A0AAV6KQ80-F1
#
_entry.id   AF-A0AAV6KQ80-F1
#
_cell.length_a   1.000
_cell.length_b   1.000
_cell.length_c   1.000
_cell.angle_alpha   90.00
_cell.angle_beta   90.00
_cell.angle_gamma   90.00
#
_symmetry.space_group_name_H-M   'P 1'
#
loop_
_entity.id
_entity.type
_entity.pdbx_description
1 polymer ?
#
loop_
_entity_poly.entity_id
_entity_poly.type
_entity_poly.pdbx_seq_one_letter_code
_entity_poly.pdbx_strand_id
1 'polypeptide(L)'
;MGSLVTHFSTFLFLSPLGIRRLLCSFSFYLKNPPLYRSRPWYFSEPRWKNIDFYTLLITLPIASFSDLFIFLAFPGPPTYRFAFLHQSFVVSLFWVLAILIIFREYFNPIAVPESFIYVFAGSVFVIENMLMGEGITGVGGVVYEWLGGLTVVCASCCFYLSIRPAAFFAEFLLNSGLVFKGTWALQIGLSLYTDTFAVKGCNKISMSPAQGKIDVKCGLEEDRVRGIAVMNLLFIGHATLILVAGFVLFGLLCSNRNLRCGDASGPLLAELESESMQMHNLPECELE
;
A
#
# COMPACT_ATOMS: atom_id res chain seq x y z
N MET A 1 -9.69 9.67 -13.90
CA MET A 1 -10.90 9.04 -13.31
C MET A 1 -11.58 8.14 -14.34
N GLY A 2 -12.05 6.97 -13.90
CA GLY A 2 -13.21 6.29 -14.48
C GLY A 2 -13.01 5.33 -15.66
N SER A 3 -11.90 4.58 -15.73
CA SER A 3 -11.74 3.51 -16.72
C SER A 3 -11.07 2.28 -16.11
N LEU A 4 -11.33 1.11 -16.70
CA LEU A 4 -10.60 -0.11 -16.40
C LEU A 4 -9.08 0.12 -16.46
N VAL A 5 -8.61 0.91 -17.42
CA VAL A 5 -7.18 1.23 -17.59
C VAL A 5 -6.62 1.96 -16.38
N THR A 6 -7.35 2.93 -15.84
CA THR A 6 -6.88 3.69 -14.66
C THR A 6 -6.83 2.80 -13.42
N HIS A 7 -7.84 1.94 -13.23
CA HIS A 7 -7.91 1.00 -12.12
C HIS A 7 -6.81 -0.07 -12.19
N PHE A 8 -6.56 -0.58 -13.39
CA PHE A 8 -5.48 -1.53 -13.66
C PHE A 8 -4.10 -0.90 -13.45
N SER A 9 -3.90 0.33 -13.90
CA SER A 9 -2.66 1.09 -13.64
C SER A 9 -2.41 1.27 -12.14
N THR A 10 -3.43 1.69 -11.37
CA THR A 10 -3.32 1.80 -9.90
C THR A 10 -2.90 0.48 -9.25
N PHE A 11 -3.47 -0.64 -9.69
CA PHE A 11 -3.08 -1.98 -9.23
C PHE A 11 -1.62 -2.31 -9.53
N LEU A 12 -1.16 -2.06 -10.76
CA LEU A 12 0.20 -2.33 -11.21
C LEU A 12 1.26 -1.54 -10.45
N PHE A 13 0.93 -0.33 -9.98
CA PHE A 13 1.87 0.48 -9.20
C PHE A 13 1.79 0.19 -7.70
N LEU A 14 0.61 0.20 -7.10
CA LEU A 14 0.48 0.11 -5.65
C LEU A 14 0.76 -1.30 -5.10
N SER A 15 0.36 -2.35 -5.81
CA SER A 15 0.47 -3.73 -5.28
C SER A 15 1.93 -4.20 -5.23
N PRO A 16 2.73 -4.10 -6.31
CA PRO A 16 4.14 -4.46 -6.26
C PRO A 16 4.94 -3.57 -5.31
N LEU A 17 4.62 -2.28 -5.26
CA LEU A 17 5.22 -1.33 -4.31
C LEU A 17 4.99 -1.78 -2.86
N GLY A 18 3.73 -2.05 -2.49
CA GLY A 18 3.39 -2.49 -1.15
C GLY A 18 4.05 -3.82 -0.78
N ILE A 19 4.03 -4.81 -1.68
CA ILE A 19 4.66 -6.13 -1.47
C ILE A 19 6.16 -5.98 -1.25
N ARG A 20 6.85 -5.23 -2.10
CA ARG A 20 8.30 -5.00 -1.96
C ARG A 20 8.61 -4.34 -0.63
N ARG A 21 7.88 -3.28 -0.25
CA ARG A 21 8.09 -2.58 1.01
C ARG A 21 7.83 -3.47 2.22
N LEU A 22 6.80 -4.32 2.18
CA LEU A 22 6.56 -5.35 3.20
C LEU A 22 7.76 -6.29 3.34
N LEU A 23 8.25 -6.86 2.24
CA LEU A 23 9.39 -7.78 2.25
C LEU A 23 10.66 -7.12 2.82
N CYS A 24 10.95 -5.88 2.43
CA CYS A 24 12.08 -5.12 2.95
C CYS A 24 11.93 -4.83 4.45
N SER A 25 10.75 -4.37 4.88
CA SER A 25 10.44 -4.11 6.29
C SER A 25 10.58 -5.37 7.14
N PHE A 26 10.05 -6.51 6.68
CA PHE A 26 10.17 -7.80 7.36
C PHE A 26 11.63 -8.24 7.47
N SER A 27 12.40 -8.15 6.39
CA SER A 27 13.82 -8.50 6.41
C SER A 27 14.61 -7.63 7.40
N PHE A 28 14.33 -6.33 7.42
CA PHE A 28 15.02 -5.38 8.32
C PHE A 28 14.64 -5.60 9.79
N TYR A 29 13.34 -5.78 10.06
CA TYR A 29 12.83 -6.06 11.41
C TYR A 29 13.38 -7.37 11.96
N LEU A 30 13.35 -8.44 11.17
CA LEU A 30 13.89 -9.73 11.59
C LEU A 30 15.38 -9.61 11.88
N LYS A 31 16.16 -8.93 11.02
CA LYS A 31 17.62 -8.76 11.21
C LYS A 31 17.98 -8.16 12.56
N ASN A 32 17.37 -7.05 12.95
CA ASN A 32 17.64 -6.38 14.23
C ASN A 32 16.35 -5.72 14.80
N PRO A 33 15.52 -6.46 15.56
CA PRO A 33 14.27 -5.93 16.11
C PRO A 33 14.41 -4.67 16.99
N PRO A 34 15.38 -4.58 17.94
CA PRO A 34 15.46 -3.42 18.84
C PRO A 34 15.98 -2.15 18.14
N LEU A 35 16.66 -2.30 17.00
CA LEU A 35 17.17 -1.19 16.18
C LEU A 35 16.26 -0.87 15.00
N TYR A 36 15.08 -1.46 14.95
CA TYR A 36 14.16 -1.26 13.85
C TYR A 36 13.72 0.20 13.74
N ARG A 37 13.80 0.73 12.53
CA ARG A 37 13.31 2.05 12.19
C ARG A 37 12.75 2.05 10.77
N SER A 38 11.50 2.46 10.67
CA SER A 38 10.78 2.62 9.40
C SER A 38 11.49 3.60 8.50
N ARG A 39 11.61 3.24 7.21
CA ARG A 39 12.14 4.13 6.17
C ARG A 39 11.06 4.49 5.16
N PRO A 40 11.01 5.76 4.70
CA PRO A 40 10.09 6.16 3.64
C PRO A 40 10.30 5.35 2.36
N TRP A 41 11.56 4.98 2.07
CA TRP A 41 11.92 4.10 0.97
C TRP A 41 13.11 3.20 1.32
N TYR A 42 13.13 1.98 0.77
CA TYR A 42 14.22 1.02 0.95
C TYR A 42 15.05 0.90 -0.34
N PHE A 43 16.06 1.77 -0.48
CA PHE A 43 17.02 1.67 -1.57
C PHE A 43 17.90 0.42 -1.40
N SER A 44 18.00 -0.37 -2.47
CA SER A 44 18.85 -1.56 -2.52
C SER A 44 20.00 -1.34 -3.49
N GLU A 45 21.17 -1.86 -3.13
CA GLU A 45 22.30 -1.99 -4.05
C GLU A 45 22.28 -3.37 -4.73
N PRO A 46 22.63 -3.45 -6.02
CA PRO A 46 22.91 -2.36 -6.98
C PRO A 46 21.66 -1.56 -7.44
N ARG A 47 21.87 -0.33 -7.94
CA ARG A 47 20.80 0.67 -8.24
C ARG A 47 19.65 0.18 -9.13
N TRP A 48 19.90 -0.76 -10.04
CA TRP A 48 18.86 -1.35 -10.89
C TRP A 48 17.79 -2.13 -10.11
N LYS A 49 18.06 -2.50 -8.86
CA LYS A 49 17.02 -3.04 -7.99
C LYS A 49 15.96 -2.00 -7.62
N ASN A 50 16.17 -0.71 -7.86
CA ASN A 50 15.20 0.36 -7.54
C ASN A 50 14.39 0.83 -8.78
N ILE A 51 14.25 -0.03 -9.80
CA ILE A 51 13.49 0.28 -11.03
C ILE A 51 12.06 0.73 -10.74
N ASP A 52 11.41 0.14 -9.74
CA ASP A 52 10.07 0.53 -9.28
C ASP A 52 9.99 2.01 -8.89
N PHE A 53 10.97 2.51 -8.13
CA PHE A 53 11.02 3.91 -7.75
C PHE A 53 11.22 4.81 -8.97
N TYR A 54 12.18 4.47 -9.84
CA TYR A 54 12.44 5.27 -11.04
C TYR A 54 11.27 5.23 -12.02
N THR A 55 10.54 4.12 -12.07
CA THR A 55 9.32 4.02 -12.85
C THR A 55 8.29 4.99 -12.31
N LEU A 56 8.01 5.01 -10.99
CA LEU A 56 7.09 5.98 -10.37
C LEU A 56 7.51 7.44 -10.61
N LEU A 57 8.81 7.73 -10.51
CA LEU A 57 9.33 9.07 -10.74
C LEU A 57 9.03 9.60 -12.16
N ILE A 58 9.01 8.70 -13.15
CA ILE A 58 8.73 9.03 -14.55
C ILE A 58 7.22 8.97 -14.84
N THR A 59 6.50 7.99 -14.31
CA THR A 59 5.08 7.77 -14.64
C THR A 59 4.14 8.73 -13.93
N LEU A 60 4.41 9.13 -12.69
CA LEU A 60 3.58 10.09 -11.96
C LEU A 60 3.44 11.46 -12.66
N PRO A 61 4.51 12.12 -13.13
CA PRO A 61 4.36 13.40 -13.84
C PRO A 61 3.64 13.20 -15.18
N ILE A 62 3.94 12.12 -15.91
CA ILE A 62 3.23 11.81 -17.17
C ILE A 62 1.73 11.66 -16.91
N ALA A 63 1.33 10.93 -15.87
CA ALA A 63 -0.06 10.77 -15.49
C ALA A 63 -0.70 12.11 -15.10
N SER A 64 -0.03 12.91 -14.27
CA SER A 64 -0.52 14.24 -13.86
C SER A 64 -0.71 15.17 -15.06
N PHE A 65 0.25 15.26 -15.98
CA PHE A 65 0.14 16.08 -17.18
C PHE A 65 -0.91 15.54 -18.16
N SER A 66 -1.10 14.22 -18.23
CA SER A 66 -2.14 13.62 -19.07
C SER A 66 -3.54 13.99 -18.56
N ASP A 67 -3.78 13.91 -17.26
CA ASP A 67 -5.05 14.33 -16.65
C ASP A 67 -5.28 15.84 -16.80
N LEU A 68 -4.23 16.66 -16.64
CA LEU A 68 -4.29 18.10 -16.90
C LEU A 68 -4.62 18.41 -18.36
N PHE A 69 -4.00 17.68 -19.29
CA PHE A 69 -4.27 17.82 -20.72
C PHE A 69 -5.71 17.46 -21.04
N ILE A 70 -6.23 16.35 -20.50
CA ILE A 70 -7.64 15.96 -20.68
C ILE A 70 -8.58 17.04 -20.16
N PHE A 71 -8.28 17.61 -18.99
CA PHE A 71 -9.04 18.73 -18.43
C PHE A 71 -9.07 19.94 -19.37
N LEU A 72 -7.94 20.31 -19.97
CA LEU A 72 -7.81 21.46 -20.87
C LEU A 72 -8.40 21.22 -22.26
N ALA A 73 -8.17 20.03 -22.83
CA ALA A 73 -8.46 19.71 -24.23
C ALA A 73 -9.92 19.36 -24.49
N PHE A 74 -10.61 18.69 -23.54
CA PHE A 74 -11.98 18.22 -23.76
C PHE A 74 -13.01 19.11 -23.06
N PRO A 75 -13.86 19.83 -23.81
CA PRO A 75 -15.03 20.49 -23.25
C PRO A 75 -16.07 19.43 -22.84
N GLY A 76 -16.68 19.61 -21.67
CA GLY A 76 -17.61 18.68 -21.05
C GLY A 76 -18.23 19.28 -19.80
N PRO A 77 -19.20 18.58 -19.17
CA PRO A 77 -19.85 19.06 -17.95
C PRO A 77 -18.81 19.43 -16.87
N PRO A 78 -19.01 20.55 -16.14
CA PRO A 78 -17.98 21.08 -15.23
C PRO A 78 -17.55 20.06 -14.18
N THR A 79 -18.50 19.32 -13.60
CA THR A 79 -18.24 18.28 -12.59
C THR A 79 -17.28 17.18 -13.09
N TYR A 80 -17.47 16.71 -14.32
CA TYR A 80 -16.61 15.70 -14.92
C TYR A 80 -15.20 16.24 -15.24
N ARG A 81 -15.09 17.51 -15.62
CA ARG A 81 -13.80 18.15 -15.90
C ARG A 81 -12.99 18.39 -14.63
N PHE A 82 -13.61 18.94 -13.57
CA PHE A 82 -12.93 19.22 -12.32
C PHE A 82 -12.36 17.96 -11.66
N ALA A 83 -13.01 16.80 -11.86
CA ALA A 83 -12.46 15.51 -11.45
C ALA A 83 -11.06 15.19 -12.03
N PHE A 84 -10.79 15.53 -13.29
CA PHE A 84 -9.44 15.34 -13.86
C PHE A 84 -8.42 16.33 -13.29
N LEU A 85 -8.85 17.57 -13.00
CA LEU A 85 -7.98 18.55 -12.34
C LEU A 85 -7.62 18.10 -10.91
N HIS A 86 -8.60 17.62 -10.15
CA HIS A 86 -8.38 17.06 -8.80
C HIS A 86 -7.43 15.87 -8.85
N GLN A 87 -7.64 14.95 -9.81
CA GLN A 87 -6.75 13.80 -10.00
C GLN A 87 -5.33 14.24 -10.37
N SER A 88 -5.19 15.16 -11.31
CA SER A 88 -3.88 15.70 -11.72
C SER A 88 -3.14 16.33 -10.55
N PHE A 89 -3.86 17.09 -9.70
CA PHE A 89 -3.32 17.71 -8.50
C PHE A 89 -2.83 16.66 -7.50
N VAL A 90 -3.64 15.65 -7.15
CA VAL A 90 -3.24 14.58 -6.22
C VAL A 90 -2.03 13.81 -6.73
N VAL A 91 -2.02 13.42 -8.00
CA VAL A 91 -0.89 12.70 -8.61
C VAL A 91 0.38 13.57 -8.60
N SER A 92 0.26 14.88 -8.83
CA SER A 92 1.40 15.79 -8.73
C SER A 92 1.98 15.87 -7.31
N LEU A 93 1.13 15.81 -6.27
CA LEU A 93 1.60 15.77 -4.88
C LEU A 93 2.36 14.48 -4.57
N PHE A 94 1.91 13.33 -5.08
CA PHE A 94 2.68 12.09 -4.97
C PHE A 94 4.00 12.15 -5.75
N TRP A 95 4.06 12.88 -6.86
CA TRP A 95 5.31 13.13 -7.57
C TRP A 95 6.27 13.99 -6.75
N VAL A 96 5.78 15.05 -6.10
CA VAL A 96 6.57 15.86 -5.17
C VAL A 96 7.09 15.01 -4.00
N LEU A 97 6.27 14.10 -3.46
CA LEU A 97 6.72 13.14 -2.44
C LEU A 97 7.88 12.28 -2.94
N ALA A 98 7.82 11.77 -4.18
CA ALA A 98 8.92 11.01 -4.77
C ALA A 98 10.19 11.87 -4.93
N ILE A 99 10.06 13.12 -5.37
CA ILE A 99 11.20 14.05 -5.44
C ILE A 99 11.82 14.28 -4.07
N LEU A 100 11.01 14.48 -3.02
CA LEU A 100 11.51 14.66 -1.65
C LEU A 100 12.29 13.43 -1.15
N ILE A 101 11.84 12.22 -1.49
CA ILE A 101 12.54 10.97 -1.15
C ILE A 101 13.91 10.90 -1.84
N ILE A 102 13.99 11.21 -3.14
CA ILE A 102 15.28 11.27 -3.86
C ILE A 102 16.17 12.38 -3.31
N PHE A 103 15.61 13.57 -3.10
CA PHE A 103 16.37 14.72 -2.64
C PHE A 103 17.04 14.42 -1.30
N ARG A 104 16.32 13.75 -0.40
CA ARG A 104 16.86 13.26 0.88
C ARG A 104 18.03 12.28 0.69
N GLU A 105 17.92 11.37 -0.28
CA GLU A 105 18.96 10.35 -0.54
C GLU A 105 20.26 10.98 -1.05
N TYR A 106 20.19 12.05 -1.85
CA TYR A 106 21.38 12.64 -2.50
C TYR A 106 21.93 13.93 -1.85
N PHE A 107 21.08 14.78 -1.26
CA PHE A 107 21.43 16.18 -0.91
C PHE A 107 21.49 16.49 0.59
N ASN A 108 21.67 15.46 1.42
CA ASN A 108 21.79 15.45 2.89
C ASN A 108 20.50 15.09 3.65
N PRO A 109 20.48 13.99 4.42
CA PRO A 109 19.35 13.58 5.26
C PRO A 109 18.96 14.59 6.36
N ILE A 110 19.82 15.56 6.66
CA ILE A 110 19.60 16.59 7.70
C ILE A 110 18.63 17.66 7.20
N ALA A 111 18.64 17.99 5.89
CA ALA A 111 17.77 19.00 5.31
C ALA A 111 16.30 18.54 5.26
N VAL A 112 16.07 17.22 5.10
CA VAL A 112 14.73 16.62 5.02
C VAL A 112 14.63 15.45 5.99
N PRO A 113 14.09 15.66 7.20
CA PRO A 113 13.93 14.58 8.18
C PRO A 113 12.88 13.57 7.71
N GLU A 114 13.02 12.31 8.11
CA GLU A 114 12.09 11.24 7.74
C GLU A 114 10.67 11.52 8.20
N SER A 115 10.52 12.12 9.39
CA SER A 115 9.23 12.52 9.94
C SER A 115 8.49 13.49 9.01
N PHE A 116 9.19 14.42 8.37
CA PHE A 116 8.60 15.34 7.40
C PHE A 116 8.06 14.60 6.17
N ILE A 117 8.80 13.61 5.66
CA ILE A 117 8.35 12.80 4.51
C ILE A 117 7.07 12.02 4.87
N TYR A 118 6.99 11.45 6.08
CA TYR A 118 5.79 10.76 6.55
C TYR A 118 4.60 11.71 6.76
N VAL A 119 4.82 12.89 7.34
CA VAL A 119 3.77 13.92 7.48
C VAL A 119 3.26 14.34 6.10
N PHE A 120 4.16 14.62 5.16
CA PHE A 120 3.79 14.97 3.80
C PHE A 120 2.99 13.85 3.14
N ALA A 121 3.46 12.60 3.20
CA ALA A 121 2.73 11.44 2.67
C ALA A 121 1.34 11.29 3.30
N GLY A 122 1.23 11.46 4.63
CA GLY A 122 -0.06 11.45 5.33
C GLY A 122 -1.01 12.53 4.84
N SER A 123 -0.52 13.76 4.69
CA SER A 123 -1.29 14.89 4.14
C SER A 123 -1.76 14.63 2.70
N VAL A 124 -0.92 14.06 1.84
CA VAL A 124 -1.31 13.71 0.46
C VAL A 124 -2.42 12.66 0.46
N PHE A 125 -2.35 11.63 1.32
CA PHE A 125 -3.45 10.67 1.47
C PHE A 125 -4.75 11.31 1.99
N VAL A 126 -4.67 12.26 2.93
CA VAL A 126 -5.86 13.00 3.39
C VAL A 126 -6.48 13.80 2.24
N ILE A 127 -5.66 14.51 1.47
CA ILE A 127 -6.12 15.26 0.29
C ILE A 127 -6.76 14.33 -0.73
N GLU A 128 -6.13 13.18 -1.01
CA GLU A 128 -6.69 12.17 -1.90
C GLU A 128 -8.06 11.68 -1.42
N ASN A 129 -8.22 11.41 -0.12
CA ASN A 129 -9.51 11.00 0.44
C ASN A 129 -10.59 12.09 0.30
N MET A 130 -10.25 13.35 0.57
CA MET A 130 -11.20 14.47 0.45
C MET A 130 -11.70 14.69 -0.98
N LEU A 131 -10.86 14.34 -1.97
CA LEU A 131 -11.18 14.49 -3.39
C LEU A 131 -11.77 13.22 -4.02
N MET A 132 -11.88 12.13 -3.24
CA MET A 132 -12.38 10.84 -3.72
C MET A 132 -13.90 10.76 -3.63
N GLY A 133 -14.56 10.29 -4.69
CA GLY A 133 -15.97 9.88 -4.64
C GLY A 133 -17.01 11.00 -4.86
N GLU A 134 -16.60 12.24 -5.15
CA GLU A 134 -17.56 13.29 -5.54
C GLU A 134 -18.28 12.90 -6.84
N GLY A 135 -19.61 12.71 -6.76
CA GLY A 135 -20.47 12.52 -7.92
C GLY A 135 -20.76 11.07 -8.35
N ILE A 136 -20.27 10.06 -7.60
CA ILE A 136 -20.60 8.64 -7.81
C ILE A 136 -21.62 8.20 -6.75
N THR A 137 -22.77 7.71 -7.20
CA THR A 137 -23.84 7.22 -6.30
C THR A 137 -24.06 5.71 -6.47
N GLY A 138 -24.99 5.14 -5.69
CA GLY A 138 -25.38 3.74 -5.83
C GLY A 138 -24.31 2.75 -5.36
N VAL A 139 -24.16 1.63 -6.06
CA VAL A 139 -23.17 0.58 -5.75
C VAL A 139 -21.73 1.12 -5.91
N GLY A 140 -21.50 1.97 -6.91
CA GLY A 140 -20.19 2.60 -7.12
C GLY A 140 -19.77 3.46 -5.93
N GLY A 141 -20.69 4.25 -5.38
CA GLY A 141 -20.41 5.13 -4.23
C GLY A 141 -19.84 4.36 -3.03
N VAL A 142 -20.51 3.27 -2.62
CA VAL A 142 -20.07 2.42 -1.50
C VAL A 142 -18.68 1.82 -1.75
N VAL A 143 -18.42 1.38 -2.98
CA VAL A 143 -17.16 0.72 -3.34
C VAL A 143 -15.98 1.70 -3.35
N TYR A 144 -16.19 2.95 -3.79
CA TYR A 144 -15.20 4.03 -3.70
C TYR A 144 -15.05 4.57 -2.27
N GLU A 145 -16.12 4.56 -1.46
CA GLU A 145 -16.05 4.90 -0.04
C GLU A 145 -15.09 3.97 0.71
N TRP A 146 -15.14 2.67 0.44
CA TRP A 146 -14.18 1.71 0.99
C TRP A 146 -12.73 1.99 0.57
N LEU A 147 -12.52 2.43 -0.69
CA LEU A 147 -11.20 2.85 -1.17
C LEU A 147 -10.72 4.12 -0.44
N GLY A 148 -11.63 5.05 -0.13
CA GLY A 148 -11.37 6.20 0.73
C GLY A 148 -10.98 5.78 2.15
N GLY A 149 -11.72 4.84 2.74
CA GLY A 149 -11.39 4.25 4.05
C GLY A 149 -9.97 3.67 4.11
N LEU A 150 -9.54 2.93 3.08
CA LEU A 150 -8.15 2.45 2.98
C LEU A 150 -7.13 3.59 2.90
N THR A 151 -7.49 4.68 2.22
CA THR A 151 -6.66 5.88 2.13
C THR A 151 -6.48 6.54 3.50
N VAL A 152 -7.55 6.60 4.31
CA VAL A 152 -7.49 7.09 5.69
C VAL A 152 -6.62 6.20 6.58
N VAL A 153 -6.68 4.87 6.41
CA VAL A 153 -5.79 3.95 7.13
C VAL A 153 -4.32 4.21 6.78
N CYS A 154 -4.00 4.38 5.49
CA CYS A 154 -2.65 4.73 5.04
C CYS A 154 -2.20 6.08 5.61
N ALA A 155 -3.06 7.10 5.59
CA ALA A 155 -2.77 8.42 6.16
C ALA A 155 -2.45 8.33 7.66
N SER A 156 -3.28 7.61 8.42
CA SER A 156 -3.13 7.42 9.86
C SER A 156 -1.83 6.71 10.20
N CYS A 157 -1.46 5.68 9.42
CA CYS A 157 -0.19 4.98 9.60
C CYS A 157 1.00 5.90 9.28
N CYS A 158 0.93 6.72 8.23
CA CYS A 158 1.97 7.71 7.92
C CYS A 158 2.14 8.72 9.06
N PHE A 159 1.07 9.32 9.57
CA PHE A 159 1.17 10.25 10.70
C PHE A 159 1.72 9.55 11.95
N TYR A 160 1.31 8.33 12.24
CA TYR A 160 1.82 7.58 13.38
C TYR A 160 3.32 7.27 13.23
N LEU A 161 3.77 6.85 12.05
CA LEU A 161 5.20 6.60 11.76
C LEU A 161 6.05 7.86 11.82
N SER A 162 5.47 9.05 11.57
CA SER A 162 6.18 10.32 11.75
C SER A 162 6.58 10.60 13.20
N ILE A 163 5.80 10.08 14.16
CA ILE A 163 6.01 10.24 15.60
C ILE A 163 6.81 9.07 16.17
N ARG A 164 6.45 7.85 15.76
CA ARG A 164 7.01 6.58 16.26
C ARG A 164 7.53 5.74 15.08
N PRO A 165 8.69 6.08 14.49
CA PRO A 165 9.22 5.35 13.35
C PRO A 165 9.66 3.92 13.68
N ALA A 166 9.84 3.57 14.96
CA ALA A 166 10.13 2.20 15.39
C ALA A 166 8.88 1.28 15.39
N ALA A 167 7.69 1.81 15.11
CA ALA A 167 6.46 1.03 15.14
C ALA A 167 6.30 0.14 13.90
N PHE A 168 6.87 -1.06 13.96
CA PHE A 168 6.78 -2.07 12.91
C PHE A 168 5.34 -2.35 12.45
N PHE A 169 4.40 -2.47 13.39
CA PHE A 169 3.01 -2.78 13.04
C PHE A 169 2.33 -1.68 12.21
N ALA A 170 2.66 -0.41 12.45
CA ALA A 170 2.12 0.68 11.65
C ALA A 170 2.67 0.68 10.23
N GLU A 171 3.93 0.29 10.04
CA GLU A 171 4.50 0.09 8.71
C GLU A 171 3.93 -1.14 8.01
N PHE A 172 3.72 -2.24 8.74
CA PHE A 172 3.02 -3.41 8.23
C PHE A 172 1.62 -3.06 7.74
N LEU A 173 0.84 -2.31 8.54
CA LEU A 173 -0.49 -1.85 8.15
C LEU A 173 -0.47 -0.88 6.97
N LEU A 174 0.47 0.07 6.94
CA LEU A 174 0.64 1.00 5.81
C LEU A 174 0.87 0.22 4.51
N ASN A 175 1.85 -0.68 4.50
CA ASN A 175 2.20 -1.37 3.27
C ASN A 175 1.15 -2.42 2.88
N SER A 176 0.51 -3.11 3.83
CA SER A 176 -0.64 -3.98 3.57
C SER A 176 -1.82 -3.18 3.02
N GLY A 177 -2.05 -1.97 3.55
CA GLY A 177 -3.04 -1.02 3.06
C GLY A 177 -2.77 -0.58 1.62
N LEU A 178 -1.52 -0.36 1.23
CA LEU A 178 -1.15 -0.07 -0.16
C LEU A 178 -1.44 -1.26 -1.10
N VAL A 179 -1.10 -2.48 -0.69
CA VAL A 179 -1.44 -3.70 -1.46
C VAL A 179 -2.95 -3.85 -1.59
N PHE A 180 -3.68 -3.62 -0.50
CA PHE A 180 -5.13 -3.71 -0.51
C PHE A 180 -5.77 -2.63 -1.37
N LYS A 181 -5.30 -1.39 -1.27
CA LYS A 181 -5.78 -0.30 -2.11
C LYS A 181 -5.56 -0.59 -3.60
N GLY A 182 -4.40 -1.16 -3.97
CA GLY A 182 -4.09 -1.57 -5.34
C GLY A 182 -4.98 -2.69 -5.86
N THR A 183 -5.08 -3.79 -5.11
CA THR A 183 -5.92 -4.96 -5.46
C THR A 183 -7.41 -4.62 -5.46
N TRP A 184 -7.87 -3.82 -4.50
CA TRP A 184 -9.24 -3.32 -4.48
C TRP A 184 -9.52 -2.45 -5.70
N ALA A 185 -8.61 -1.53 -6.07
CA ALA A 185 -8.77 -0.73 -7.29
C ALA A 185 -8.96 -1.61 -8.54
N LEU A 186 -8.25 -2.74 -8.67
CA LEU A 186 -8.48 -3.71 -9.74
C LEU A 186 -9.88 -4.33 -9.65
N GLN A 187 -10.31 -4.75 -8.46
CA GLN A 187 -11.65 -5.30 -8.23
C GLN A 187 -12.74 -4.31 -8.63
N ILE A 188 -12.60 -3.02 -8.31
CA ILE A 188 -13.50 -1.95 -8.75
C ILE A 188 -13.51 -1.88 -10.28
N GLY A 189 -12.33 -1.84 -10.89
CA GLY A 189 -12.15 -1.79 -12.34
C GLY A 189 -12.89 -2.92 -13.05
N LEU A 190 -12.69 -4.16 -12.61
CA LEU A 190 -13.36 -5.34 -13.17
C LEU A 190 -14.87 -5.31 -12.93
N SER A 191 -15.30 -5.00 -11.70
CA SER A 191 -16.71 -5.13 -11.32
C SER A 191 -17.61 -4.03 -11.88
N LEU A 192 -17.07 -2.84 -12.12
CA LEU A 192 -17.86 -1.67 -12.56
C LEU A 192 -17.69 -1.33 -14.03
N TYR A 193 -16.55 -1.71 -14.65
CA TYR A 193 -16.20 -1.32 -16.02
C TYR A 193 -16.14 -2.48 -17.01
N THR A 194 -16.37 -3.74 -16.59
CA THR A 194 -16.48 -4.88 -17.50
C THR A 194 -17.82 -5.59 -17.37
N ASP A 195 -18.35 -6.07 -18.50
CA ASP A 195 -19.63 -6.78 -18.54
C ASP A 195 -19.51 -8.23 -18.02
N THR A 196 -18.29 -8.79 -17.97
CA THR A 196 -18.02 -10.18 -17.52
C THR A 196 -18.05 -10.35 -16.00
N PHE A 197 -17.64 -9.33 -15.25
CA PHE A 197 -17.56 -9.35 -13.78
C PHE A 197 -18.58 -8.39 -13.14
N ALA A 198 -19.50 -7.86 -13.94
CA ALA A 198 -20.57 -7.01 -13.46
C ALA A 198 -21.44 -7.74 -12.43
N VAL A 199 -21.92 -7.00 -11.44
CA VAL A 199 -22.90 -7.51 -10.49
C VAL A 199 -24.13 -7.98 -11.26
N LYS A 200 -24.54 -9.23 -11.04
CA LYS A 200 -25.72 -9.82 -11.70
C LYS A 200 -26.94 -8.91 -11.51
N GLY A 201 -27.57 -8.51 -12.62
CA GLY A 201 -28.73 -7.61 -12.63
C GLY A 201 -28.40 -6.12 -12.70
N CYS A 202 -27.11 -5.77 -12.73
CA CYS A 202 -26.63 -4.39 -12.90
C CYS A 202 -25.80 -4.25 -14.18
N ASN A 203 -26.03 -3.17 -14.91
CA ASN A 203 -25.24 -2.83 -16.09
C ASN A 203 -23.95 -2.11 -15.69
N LYS A 204 -22.93 -2.12 -16.56
CA LYS A 204 -21.71 -1.34 -16.38
C LYS A 204 -22.00 0.13 -16.10
N ILE A 205 -21.07 0.79 -15.42
CA ILE A 205 -21.22 2.18 -15.02
C ILE A 205 -21.54 3.04 -16.26
N SER A 206 -22.65 3.76 -16.18
CA SER A 206 -23.18 4.52 -17.32
C SER A 206 -23.60 5.89 -16.82
N MET A 207 -23.27 6.94 -17.57
CA MET A 207 -23.67 8.30 -17.19
C MET A 207 -25.20 8.40 -17.27
N SER A 208 -25.87 8.69 -16.15
CA SER A 208 -27.32 8.89 -16.15
C SER A 208 -27.64 10.28 -16.73
N PRO A 209 -28.38 10.39 -17.85
CA PRO A 209 -28.66 11.68 -18.50
C PRO A 209 -29.47 12.65 -17.64
N ALA A 210 -30.21 12.14 -16.63
CA ALA A 210 -31.16 12.92 -15.85
C ALA A 210 -30.52 13.73 -14.70
N GLN A 211 -29.28 13.44 -14.29
CA GLN A 211 -28.71 14.01 -13.07
C GLN A 211 -27.23 14.40 -13.14
N GLY A 212 -26.53 14.14 -14.25
CA GLY A 212 -25.10 14.42 -14.37
C GLY A 212 -24.21 13.62 -13.40
N LYS A 213 -24.78 12.58 -12.75
CA LYS A 213 -24.09 11.66 -11.83
C LYS A 213 -23.76 10.36 -12.55
N ILE A 214 -22.61 9.79 -12.20
CA ILE A 214 -22.14 8.49 -12.72
C ILE A 214 -22.73 7.42 -11.79
N ASP A 215 -23.57 6.54 -12.34
CA ASP A 215 -24.27 5.52 -11.54
C ASP A 215 -24.25 4.15 -12.24
N VAL A 216 -24.32 3.11 -11.42
CA VAL A 216 -24.49 1.72 -11.86
C VAL A 216 -25.99 1.47 -11.93
N LYS A 217 -26.56 1.45 -13.13
CA LYS A 217 -28.00 1.16 -13.30
C LYS A 217 -28.27 -0.33 -13.05
N CYS A 218 -28.91 -0.63 -11.93
CA CYS A 218 -29.45 -1.96 -11.63
C CYS A 218 -30.91 -2.04 -12.09
N GLY A 219 -31.31 -3.20 -12.63
CA GLY A 219 -32.66 -3.42 -13.15
C GLY A 219 -33.74 -3.43 -12.06
N LEU A 220 -33.37 -3.86 -10.85
CA LEU A 220 -34.22 -3.93 -9.66
C LEU A 220 -33.45 -3.41 -8.43
N GLU A 221 -34.17 -2.86 -7.44
CA GLU A 221 -33.56 -2.43 -6.17
C GLU A 221 -32.99 -3.65 -5.39
N GLU A 222 -33.61 -4.82 -5.53
CA GLU A 222 -33.10 -6.07 -4.97
C GLU A 222 -31.72 -6.44 -5.52
N ASP A 223 -31.49 -6.22 -6.82
CA ASP A 223 -30.19 -6.47 -7.45
C ASP A 223 -29.12 -5.50 -6.95
N ARG A 224 -29.50 -4.26 -6.65
CA ARG A 224 -28.62 -3.26 -6.03
C ARG A 224 -28.21 -3.65 -4.62
N VAL A 225 -29.17 -4.03 -3.76
CA VAL A 225 -28.88 -4.46 -2.38
C VAL A 225 -28.02 -5.73 -2.39
N ARG A 226 -28.32 -6.68 -3.27
CA ARG A 226 -27.48 -7.88 -3.48
C ARG A 226 -26.06 -7.50 -3.92
N GLY A 227 -25.93 -6.55 -4.85
CA GLY A 227 -24.63 -6.03 -5.28
C GLY A 227 -23.79 -5.45 -4.16
N ILE A 228 -24.40 -4.62 -3.33
CA ILE A 228 -23.74 -4.03 -2.15
C ILE A 228 -23.30 -5.13 -1.17
N ALA A 229 -24.16 -6.11 -0.89
CA ALA A 229 -23.83 -7.22 -0.01
C ALA A 229 -22.65 -8.06 -0.53
N VAL A 230 -22.63 -8.37 -1.84
CA VAL A 230 -21.52 -9.09 -2.48
C VAL A 230 -20.22 -8.28 -2.41
N MET A 231 -20.27 -6.98 -2.69
CA MET A 231 -19.07 -6.12 -2.62
C MET A 231 -18.54 -6.00 -1.19
N ASN A 232 -19.41 -5.92 -0.19
CA ASN A 232 -18.99 -5.92 1.22
C ASN A 232 -18.31 -7.24 1.60
N LEU A 233 -18.86 -8.38 1.19
CA LEU A 233 -18.25 -9.69 1.43
C LEU A 233 -16.89 -9.80 0.74
N LEU A 234 -16.78 -9.34 -0.52
CA LEU A 234 -15.52 -9.31 -1.27
C LEU A 234 -14.48 -8.40 -0.61
N PHE A 235 -14.89 -7.26 -0.06
CA PHE A 235 -14.00 -6.34 0.64
C PHE A 235 -13.44 -6.99 1.92
N ILE A 236 -14.31 -7.58 2.75
CA ILE A 236 -13.90 -8.27 3.98
C ILE A 236 -13.01 -9.48 3.67
N GLY A 237 -13.36 -10.25 2.64
CA GLY A 237 -12.57 -11.37 2.15
C GLY A 237 -11.18 -10.94 1.69
N HIS A 238 -11.07 -9.89 0.87
CA HIS A 238 -9.79 -9.32 0.45
C HIS A 238 -8.96 -8.81 1.64
N ALA A 239 -9.58 -8.08 2.57
CA ALA A 239 -8.90 -7.58 3.77
C ALA A 239 -8.31 -8.74 4.58
N THR A 240 -9.10 -9.78 4.82
CA THR A 240 -8.69 -10.99 5.54
C THR A 240 -7.55 -11.69 4.81
N LEU A 241 -7.69 -11.89 3.50
CA LEU A 241 -6.67 -12.53 2.67
C LEU A 241 -5.33 -11.80 2.74
N ILE A 242 -5.33 -10.47 2.62
CA ILE A 242 -4.10 -9.67 2.61
C ILE A 242 -3.42 -9.71 3.96
N LEU A 243 -4.18 -9.59 5.06
CA LEU A 243 -3.62 -9.66 6.41
C LEU A 243 -3.04 -11.05 6.70
N VAL A 244 -3.80 -12.12 6.42
CA VAL A 244 -3.34 -13.50 6.62
C VAL A 244 -2.11 -13.78 5.75
N ALA A 245 -2.12 -13.42 4.47
CA ALA A 245 -0.97 -13.59 3.58
C ALA A 245 0.25 -12.81 4.09
N GLY A 246 0.06 -11.60 4.64
CA GLY A 246 1.12 -10.82 5.26
C GLY A 246 1.76 -11.52 6.46
N PHE A 247 0.96 -12.07 7.37
CA PHE A 247 1.46 -12.84 8.52
C PHE A 247 2.13 -14.15 8.11
N VAL A 248 1.55 -14.88 7.16
CA VAL A 248 2.15 -16.11 6.60
C VAL A 248 3.51 -15.79 5.98
N LEU A 249 3.59 -14.72 5.19
CA LEU A 249 4.84 -14.28 4.57
C LEU A 249 5.90 -13.93 5.63
N PHE A 250 5.51 -13.20 6.68
CA PHE A 250 6.40 -12.90 7.80
C PHE A 250 6.90 -14.18 8.50
N GLY A 251 6.00 -15.13 8.77
CA GLY A 251 6.34 -16.42 9.38
C GLY A 251 7.30 -17.25 8.52
N LEU A 252 7.07 -17.31 7.21
CA LEU A 252 7.95 -18.00 6.25
C LEU A 252 9.34 -17.37 6.21
N LEU A 253 9.44 -16.04 6.21
CA LEU A 253 10.71 -15.31 6.29
C LEU A 253 11.46 -15.58 7.60
N CYS A 254 10.73 -15.66 8.71
CA CYS A 254 11.30 -16.01 10.02
C CYS A 254 11.85 -17.45 10.02
N SER A 255 11.06 -18.42 9.54
CA SER A 255 11.43 -19.84 9.48
C SER A 255 12.66 -20.06 8.60
N ASN A 256 12.70 -19.49 7.40
CA ASN A 256 13.83 -19.63 6.48
C ASN A 256 15.14 -19.07 7.05
N ARG A 257 15.05 -18.04 7.90
CA ARG A 257 16.23 -17.47 8.56
C ARG A 257 16.71 -18.33 9.72
N ASN A 258 15.80 -18.87 10.53
CA ASN A 258 16.15 -19.79 11.61
C ASN A 258 16.82 -21.05 11.07
N LEU A 259 16.36 -21.58 9.93
CA LEU A 259 17.02 -22.67 9.22
C LEU A 259 18.46 -22.30 8.81
N ARG A 260 18.65 -21.13 8.19
CA ARG A 260 19.98 -20.66 7.75
C ARG A 260 20.93 -20.30 8.90
N CYS A 261 20.40 -19.92 10.06
CA CYS A 261 21.19 -19.66 11.26
C CYS A 261 21.51 -20.96 12.01
N GLY A 262 20.60 -21.93 12.03
CA GLY A 262 20.83 -23.27 12.58
C GLY A 262 21.98 -24.00 11.90
N ASP A 263 22.10 -23.87 10.56
CA ASP A 263 23.23 -24.44 9.80
C ASP A 263 24.57 -23.73 10.08
N ALA A 264 24.55 -22.46 10.48
CA ALA A 264 25.74 -21.70 10.89
C ALA A 264 26.06 -21.82 12.39
N SER A 265 25.22 -22.53 13.15
CA SER A 265 25.37 -22.79 14.59
C SER A 265 25.98 -24.16 14.90
N GLY A 266 26.58 -24.84 13.92
CA GLY A 266 27.57 -25.89 14.18
C GLY A 266 28.97 -25.39 13.81
N PRO A 267 30.09 -25.91 14.34
CA PRO A 267 30.35 -26.75 15.51
C PRO A 267 30.68 -25.93 16.80
N LEU A 268 30.69 -24.59 16.72
CA LEU A 268 31.11 -23.72 17.82
C LEU A 268 30.20 -23.76 19.05
N LEU A 269 28.90 -24.05 18.86
CA LEU A 269 27.95 -24.19 19.96
C LEU A 269 28.07 -25.57 20.64
N ALA A 270 28.52 -26.60 19.91
CA ALA A 270 28.86 -27.90 20.47
C ALA A 270 30.17 -27.87 21.28
N GLU A 271 31.11 -27.00 20.91
CA GLU A 271 32.38 -26.81 21.62
C GLU A 271 32.20 -26.03 22.94
N LEU A 272 31.32 -25.02 22.96
CA LEU A 272 30.92 -24.30 24.18
C LEU A 272 30.08 -25.16 25.14
N GLU A 273 29.22 -26.03 24.63
CA GLU A 273 28.45 -26.97 25.46
C GLU A 273 29.36 -28.06 26.04
N SER A 274 30.35 -28.55 25.26
CA SER A 274 31.39 -29.48 25.71
C SER A 274 32.32 -28.88 26.77
N GLU A 275 32.79 -27.63 26.60
CA GLU A 275 33.61 -26.95 27.62
C GLU A 275 32.82 -26.69 28.91
N SER A 276 31.53 -26.32 28.81
CA SER A 276 30.71 -26.09 29.99
C SER A 276 30.41 -27.37 30.79
N MET A 277 30.29 -28.51 30.11
CA MET A 277 30.06 -29.82 30.73
C MET A 277 31.36 -30.39 31.34
N GLN A 278 32.53 -30.00 30.80
CA GLN A 278 33.84 -30.41 31.32
C GLN A 278 34.25 -29.60 32.57
N MET A 279 33.76 -28.36 32.73
CA MET A 279 34.03 -27.53 33.91
C MET A 279 33.24 -27.93 35.17
N HIS A 280 32.24 -28.82 35.04
CA HIS A 280 31.38 -29.22 36.17
C HIS A 280 31.82 -30.50 36.88
N ASN A 281 33.04 -30.98 36.63
CA ASN A 281 33.63 -32.11 37.35
C ASN A 281 35.00 -31.72 37.94
N LEU A 282 34.99 -31.04 39.09
CA LEU A 282 36.11 -31.11 40.04
C LEU A 282 35.56 -31.11 41.48
N PRO A 283 36.10 -31.97 42.36
CA PRO A 283 35.40 -32.44 43.55
C PRO A 283 35.50 -31.47 44.72
N GLU A 284 34.47 -31.46 45.55
CA GLU A 284 34.59 -31.14 46.97
C GLU A 284 35.67 -32.04 47.59
N CYS A 285 36.71 -31.44 48.17
CA CYS A 285 37.54 -32.10 49.16
C CYS A 285 38.20 -31.09 50.11
N GLU A 286 38.24 -31.51 51.36
CA GLU A 286 38.41 -30.80 52.62
C GLU A 286 39.85 -30.42 53.02
N LEU A 287 39.92 -29.61 54.10
CA LEU A 287 40.96 -29.51 55.16
C LEU A 287 42.33 -28.92 54.77
N GLU A 288 43.00 -28.04 55.53
CA GLU A 288 42.98 -27.68 56.97
C GLU A 288 43.02 -26.15 57.19
#